data_AF-A0A519PCY8-F1
#
_entry.id   AF-A0A519PCY8-F1
#
_cell.length_a   1.000
_cell.length_b   1.000
_cell.length_c   1.000
_cell.angle_alpha   90.00
_cell.angle_beta   90.00
_cell.angle_gamma   90.00
#
_symmetry.space_group_name_H-M   'P 1'
#
loop_
_entity.id
_entity.type
_entity.pdbx_description
1 polymer ?
#
loop_
_entity_poly.entity_id
_entity_poly.type
_entity_poly.pdbx_seq_one_letter_code
_entity_poly.pdbx_strand_id
1 'polypeptide(L)'
;MFRAFFAIPLWQRTAAGFALGILAGLLMGQAAETWLQPIGDVYLNLIRMVVAPLVLFTIASSIAKLGEGVGAVRLGVRTLVWFAVTSALAVLVGIAFGHLINPGLGLANLPLGEVKERVIPTPLDVLIGVVPTNPFAALAEGKVLQIIFFSALVGMALVALGERAQGVRRLVDEGAAIIFRI
;
A
#
# COMPACT_ATOMS: atom_id res chain seq x y z
N MET A 1 5.67 18.98 29.51
CA MET A 1 5.43 19.19 28.06
C MET A 1 4.96 17.92 27.35
N PHE A 2 5.70 16.80 27.43
CA PHE A 2 5.31 15.54 26.74
C PHE A 2 3.97 14.94 27.20
N ARG A 3 3.60 15.01 28.49
CA ARG A 3 2.31 14.48 28.97
C ARG A 3 1.07 15.18 28.37
N ALA A 4 1.14 16.49 28.11
CA ALA A 4 0.05 17.23 27.49
C ALA A 4 -0.07 16.91 25.99
N PHE A 5 1.06 16.70 25.31
CA PHE A 5 1.10 16.29 23.90
C PHE A 5 0.53 14.88 23.68
N PHE A 6 0.79 13.94 24.59
CA PHE A 6 0.22 12.59 24.53
C PHE A 6 -1.24 12.51 25.02
N ALA A 7 -1.78 13.56 25.64
CA ALA A 7 -3.20 13.63 26.01
C ALA A 7 -4.11 13.97 24.81
N ILE A 8 -3.55 14.55 23.74
CA ILE A 8 -4.31 14.90 22.53
C ILE A 8 -4.50 13.64 21.67
N PRO A 9 -5.72 13.38 21.16
CA PRO A 9 -6.00 12.29 20.22
C PRO A 9 -5.06 12.29 19.01
N LEU A 10 -4.64 11.11 18.57
CA LEU A 10 -3.66 10.96 17.49
C LEU A 10 -4.11 11.63 16.18
N TRP A 11 -5.38 11.49 15.80
CA TRP A 11 -5.90 12.09 14.57
C TRP A 11 -5.81 13.62 14.57
N GLN A 12 -6.02 14.28 15.72
CA GLN A 12 -5.88 15.72 15.85
C GLN A 12 -4.41 16.14 15.71
N ARG A 13 -3.49 15.35 16.28
CA ARG A 13 -2.05 15.59 16.15
C ARG A 13 -1.60 15.46 14.69
N THR A 14 -2.09 14.46 13.96
CA THR A 14 -1.77 14.28 12.54
C THR A 14 -2.36 15.40 11.69
N ALA A 15 -3.63 15.78 11.92
CA ALA A 15 -4.26 16.89 11.20
C ALA A 15 -3.56 18.22 11.45
N ALA A 16 -3.21 18.52 12.71
CA ALA A 16 -2.44 19.70 13.07
C ALA A 16 -1.04 19.68 12.43
N GLY A 17 -0.35 18.52 12.46
CA GLY A 17 0.95 18.35 11.82
C GLY A 17 0.90 18.58 10.31
N PHE A 18 -0.15 18.10 9.64
CA PHE A 18 -0.38 18.34 8.22
C PHE A 18 -0.60 19.83 7.92
N ALA A 19 -1.47 20.50 8.68
CA ALA A 19 -1.73 21.94 8.53
C ALA A 19 -0.47 22.79 8.76
N LEU A 20 0.28 22.48 9.83
CA LEU A 20 1.55 23.15 10.13
C LEU A 20 2.61 22.88 9.07
N GLY A 21 2.65 21.67 8.50
CA GLY A 21 3.55 21.31 7.40
C GLY A 21 3.28 22.14 6.14
N ILE A 22 2.00 22.32 5.77
CA ILE A 22 1.61 23.20 4.65
C ILE A 22 2.05 24.64 4.93
N LEU A 23 1.74 25.17 6.12
CA LEU A 23 2.11 26.54 6.49
C LEU A 23 3.63 26.75 6.46
N ALA A 24 4.39 25.81 7.00
CA ALA A 24 5.86 25.85 6.97
C ALA A 24 6.40 25.82 5.54
N GLY A 25 5.83 24.97 4.66
CA GLY A 25 6.21 24.93 3.25
C GLY A 25 5.97 26.25 2.52
N LEU A 26 4.81 26.90 2.77
CA LEU A 26 4.48 28.20 2.16
C LEU A 26 5.37 29.33 2.67
N LEU A 27 5.75 29.32 3.94
CA LEU A 27 6.57 30.39 4.56
C LEU A 27 8.06 30.23 4.27
N MET A 28 8.58 29.00 4.23
CA MET A 28 10.01 28.72 4.14
C MET A 28 10.50 28.46 2.71
N GLY A 29 9.60 28.17 1.76
CA GLY A 29 9.96 27.89 0.37
C GLY A 29 11.02 26.78 0.25
N GLN A 30 12.08 27.01 -0.51
CA GLN A 30 13.17 26.03 -0.72
C GLN A 30 13.90 25.61 0.55
N ALA A 31 13.89 26.44 1.62
CA ALA A 31 14.48 26.02 2.89
C ALA A 31 13.69 24.86 3.55
N ALA A 32 12.41 24.71 3.24
CA ALA A 32 11.61 23.59 3.73
C ALA A 32 12.13 22.25 3.16
N GLU A 33 12.56 22.21 1.90
CA GLU A 33 13.10 20.99 1.29
C GLU A 33 14.36 20.52 2.03
N THR A 34 15.29 21.42 2.33
CA THR A 34 16.53 21.02 3.02
C THR A 34 16.31 20.55 4.45
N TRP A 35 15.41 21.20 5.21
CA TRP A 35 15.28 20.98 6.66
C TRP A 35 14.12 20.08 7.06
N LEU A 36 13.01 20.08 6.32
CA LEU A 36 11.80 19.32 6.64
C LEU A 36 11.69 18.03 5.82
N GLN A 37 12.17 18.01 4.58
CA GLN A 37 12.08 16.81 3.73
C GLN A 37 12.77 15.58 4.35
N PRO A 38 13.96 15.68 4.97
CA PRO A 38 14.59 14.51 5.60
C PRO A 38 13.71 13.85 6.67
N ILE A 39 12.89 14.63 7.38
CA ILE A 39 11.93 14.10 8.36
C ILE A 39 10.83 13.29 7.66
N GLY A 40 10.33 13.80 6.53
CA GLY A 40 9.38 13.08 5.67
C GLY A 40 9.98 11.81 5.07
N ASP A 41 11.22 11.86 4.60
CA ASP A 41 11.93 10.71 4.03
C ASP A 41 12.14 9.62 5.07
N VAL A 42 12.54 9.96 6.30
CA VAL A 42 12.63 9.00 7.41
C VAL A 42 11.27 8.37 7.69
N TYR A 43 10.20 9.16 7.75
CA TYR A 43 8.84 8.63 7.94
C TYR A 43 8.41 7.67 6.83
N LEU A 44 8.64 8.02 5.56
CA LEU A 44 8.34 7.16 4.42
C LEU A 44 9.19 5.88 4.44
N ASN A 45 10.46 5.97 4.83
CA ASN A 45 11.34 4.81 4.97
C ASN A 45 10.87 3.87 6.09
N LEU A 46 10.39 4.41 7.22
CA LEU A 46 9.80 3.62 8.30
C LEU A 46 8.55 2.87 7.82
N ILE A 47 7.65 3.52 7.07
CA ILE A 47 6.49 2.85 6.47
C ILE A 47 6.95 1.74 5.52
N ARG A 48 7.86 2.05 4.59
CA ARG A 48 8.35 1.08 3.58
C ARG A 48 9.04 -0.13 4.22
N MET A 49 9.79 0.07 5.29
CA MET A 49 10.45 -0.98 6.06
C MET A 49 9.44 -2.00 6.61
N VAL A 50 8.28 -1.52 7.08
CA VAL A 50 7.24 -2.35 7.68
C VAL A 50 6.35 -3.02 6.64
N VAL A 51 6.03 -2.35 5.54
CA VAL A 51 5.02 -2.80 4.56
C VAL A 51 5.35 -4.16 3.94
N ALA A 52 6.56 -4.37 3.40
CA ALA A 52 6.88 -5.61 2.70
C ALA A 52 6.84 -6.86 3.61
N PRO A 53 7.49 -6.86 4.80
CA PRO A 53 7.35 -7.94 5.77
C PRO A 53 5.91 -8.09 6.29
N LEU A 54 5.20 -6.99 6.56
CA LEU A 54 3.84 -7.03 7.07
C LEU A 54 2.91 -7.77 6.11
N VAL A 55 2.98 -7.45 4.82
CA VAL A 55 2.17 -8.10 3.79
C VAL A 55 2.52 -9.58 3.71
N LEU A 56 3.81 -9.94 3.73
CA LEU A 56 4.27 -11.32 3.67
C LEU A 56 3.64 -12.18 4.77
N PHE A 57 3.89 -11.78 6.03
CA PHE A 57 3.45 -12.56 7.17
C PHE A 57 1.93 -12.50 7.34
N THR A 58 1.31 -11.32 7.17
CA THR A 58 -0.13 -11.16 7.39
C THR A 58 -0.95 -11.95 6.38
N ILE A 59 -0.61 -11.91 5.09
CA ILE A 59 -1.34 -12.65 4.06
C ILE A 59 -1.14 -14.15 4.23
N ALA A 60 0.10 -14.60 4.45
CA ALA A 60 0.39 -16.02 4.68
C ALA A 60 -0.33 -16.56 5.94
N SER A 61 -0.30 -15.84 7.06
CA SER A 61 -1.04 -16.16 8.30
C SER A 61 -2.54 -16.21 8.04
N SER A 62 -3.08 -15.18 7.37
CA SER A 62 -4.53 -15.06 7.14
C SER A 62 -5.05 -16.24 6.32
N ILE A 63 -4.33 -16.61 5.25
CA ILE A 63 -4.71 -17.75 4.41
C ILE A 63 -4.52 -19.08 5.16
N ALA A 64 -3.43 -19.23 5.92
CA ALA A 64 -3.20 -20.43 6.74
C ALA A 64 -4.29 -20.68 7.78
N LYS A 65 -4.92 -19.62 8.29
CA LYS A 65 -6.04 -19.66 9.26
C LYS A 65 -7.40 -19.97 8.62
N LEU A 66 -7.59 -19.65 7.34
CA LEU A 66 -8.86 -19.86 6.64
C LEU A 66 -9.17 -21.36 6.37
N GLY A 67 -8.24 -22.27 6.67
CA GLY A 67 -8.46 -23.72 6.60
C GLY A 67 -8.56 -24.26 5.16
N GLU A 68 -8.84 -25.56 5.02
CA GLU A 68 -9.07 -26.19 3.72
C GLU A 68 -10.43 -25.78 3.15
N GLY A 69 -10.44 -25.05 2.04
CA GLY A 69 -11.69 -24.84 1.32
C GLY A 69 -11.64 -23.86 0.15
N VAL A 70 -12.49 -24.17 -0.84
CA VAL A 70 -12.90 -23.33 -1.99
C VAL A 70 -13.37 -21.92 -1.56
N GLY A 71 -13.60 -21.70 -0.26
CA GLY A 71 -14.00 -20.42 0.33
C GLY A 71 -13.01 -19.28 0.13
N ALA A 72 -11.69 -19.51 0.25
CA ALA A 72 -10.70 -18.44 0.11
C ALA A 72 -10.65 -17.88 -1.33
N VAL A 73 -10.66 -18.77 -2.33
CA VAL A 73 -10.70 -18.38 -3.76
C VAL A 73 -12.02 -17.69 -4.09
N ARG A 74 -13.16 -18.24 -3.63
CA ARG A 74 -14.48 -17.63 -3.83
C ARG A 74 -14.56 -16.22 -3.22
N LEU A 75 -14.05 -16.05 -2.01
CA LEU A 75 -13.99 -14.76 -1.34
C LEU A 75 -13.11 -13.79 -2.12
N GLY A 76 -11.92 -14.23 -2.55
CA GLY A 76 -11.01 -13.43 -3.38
C GLY A 76 -11.68 -12.93 -4.66
N VAL A 77 -12.32 -13.82 -5.42
CA VAL A 77 -13.04 -13.43 -6.66
C VAL A 77 -14.18 -12.46 -6.36
N ARG A 78 -14.98 -12.71 -5.32
CA ARG A 78 -16.08 -11.80 -4.93
C ARG A 78 -15.56 -10.42 -4.56
N THR A 79 -14.44 -10.34 -3.84
CA THR A 79 -13.78 -9.09 -3.48
C THR A 79 -13.20 -8.37 -4.70
N LEU A 80 -12.60 -9.09 -5.65
CA LEU A 80 -12.11 -8.50 -6.90
C LEU A 80 -13.22 -7.89 -7.74
N VAL A 81 -14.34 -8.61 -7.90
CA VAL A 81 -15.52 -8.09 -8.60
C VAL A 81 -16.08 -6.86 -7.88
N TRP A 82 -16.17 -6.91 -6.55
CA TRP A 82 -16.59 -5.77 -5.75
C TRP A 82 -15.70 -4.54 -5.98
N PHE A 83 -14.37 -4.70 -5.91
CA PHE A 83 -13.43 -3.59 -6.16
C PHE A 83 -13.45 -3.08 -7.60
N ALA A 84 -13.62 -3.96 -8.59
CA ALA A 84 -13.75 -3.53 -9.98
C ALA A 84 -14.99 -2.64 -10.17
N VAL A 85 -16.13 -3.04 -9.59
CA VAL A 85 -17.38 -2.27 -9.65
C VAL A 85 -17.24 -0.93 -8.92
N THR A 86 -16.74 -0.93 -7.68
CA THR A 86 -16.58 0.32 -6.92
C THR A 86 -15.57 1.27 -7.57
N SER A 87 -14.50 0.74 -8.17
CA SER A 87 -13.52 1.56 -8.90
C SER A 87 -14.11 2.16 -10.18
N ALA A 88 -14.88 1.38 -10.94
CA ALA A 88 -15.59 1.89 -12.12
C ALA A 88 -16.56 3.02 -11.73
N LEU A 89 -17.33 2.85 -10.65
CA LEU A 89 -18.20 3.90 -10.13
C LEU A 89 -17.41 5.14 -9.70
N ALA A 90 -16.27 4.98 -9.02
CA ALA A 90 -15.41 6.10 -8.62
C ALA A 90 -14.86 6.87 -9.84
N VAL A 91 -14.45 6.16 -10.90
CA VAL A 91 -14.01 6.79 -12.17
C VAL A 91 -15.14 7.59 -12.81
N LEU A 92 -16.36 7.06 -12.84
CA LEU A 92 -17.52 7.78 -13.38
C LEU A 92 -17.80 9.08 -12.61
N VAL A 93 -17.72 9.03 -11.28
CA VAL A 93 -17.86 10.24 -10.44
C VAL A 93 -16.73 11.23 -10.74
N GLY A 94 -15.49 10.77 -10.83
CA GLY A 94 -14.34 11.61 -11.17
C GLY A 94 -14.49 12.31 -12.52
N ILE A 95 -14.94 11.59 -13.56
CA ILE A 95 -15.20 12.15 -14.89
C ILE A 95 -16.35 13.16 -14.84
N ALA A 96 -17.44 12.86 -14.12
CA ALA A 96 -18.58 13.77 -13.97
C ALA A 96 -18.16 15.10 -13.32
N PHE A 97 -17.41 15.05 -12.22
CA PHE A 97 -16.89 16.25 -11.56
C PHE A 97 -15.84 16.99 -12.41
N GLY A 98 -14.99 16.24 -13.13
CA GLY A 98 -14.02 16.80 -14.06
C GLY A 98 -14.69 17.65 -15.15
N HIS A 99 -15.78 17.16 -15.73
CA HIS A 99 -16.57 17.90 -16.72
C HIS A 99 -17.40 19.04 -16.12
N LEU A 100 -17.84 18.93 -14.87
CA LEU A 100 -18.63 19.98 -14.23
C LEU A 100 -17.78 21.19 -13.83
N ILE A 101 -16.60 20.94 -13.26
CA ILE A 101 -15.71 21.97 -12.71
C ILE A 101 -14.74 22.51 -13.77
N ASN A 102 -14.37 21.69 -14.77
CA ASN A 102 -13.37 22.01 -15.80
C ASN A 102 -12.09 22.63 -15.21
N PRO A 103 -11.34 21.91 -14.35
CA PRO A 103 -10.20 22.44 -13.57
C PRO A 103 -8.97 22.87 -14.41
N GLY A 104 -9.06 22.94 -15.74
CA GLY A 104 -8.00 23.37 -16.66
C GLY A 104 -8.27 24.70 -17.37
N LEU A 105 -9.43 25.32 -17.17
CA LEU A 105 -9.76 26.60 -17.81
C LEU A 105 -8.79 27.69 -17.33
N GLY A 106 -8.10 28.33 -18.28
CA GLY A 106 -7.11 29.38 -18.02
C GLY A 106 -5.67 28.90 -17.83
N LEU A 107 -5.40 27.59 -17.88
CA LEU A 107 -4.06 27.02 -17.69
C LEU A 107 -3.31 26.72 -19.01
N ALA A 108 -3.82 27.19 -20.15
CA ALA A 108 -3.30 26.87 -21.49
C ALA A 108 -1.86 27.36 -21.76
N ASN A 109 -1.37 28.35 -21.02
CA ASN A 109 -0.04 28.96 -21.21
C ASN A 109 1.02 28.45 -20.23
N LEU A 110 0.71 27.41 -19.44
CA LEU A 110 1.72 26.81 -18.56
C LEU A 110 2.78 26.08 -19.39
N PRO A 111 4.07 26.21 -19.06
CA PRO A 111 5.11 25.44 -19.71
C PRO A 111 4.87 23.95 -19.44
N LEU A 112 4.45 23.23 -20.47
CA LEU A 112 4.37 21.77 -20.43
C LEU A 112 5.82 21.27 -20.38
N GLY A 113 6.23 20.68 -19.26
CA GLY A 113 7.51 19.99 -19.16
C GLY A 113 7.62 18.87 -20.20
N GLU A 114 8.83 18.33 -20.40
CA GLU A 114 9.04 17.21 -21.32
C GLU A 114 8.07 16.06 -21.04
N VAL A 115 7.15 15.82 -21.99
CA VAL A 115 6.22 14.70 -21.93
C VAL A 115 6.99 13.43 -22.22
N LYS A 116 7.51 12.79 -21.17
CA LYS A 116 8.02 11.42 -21.28
C LYS A 116 6.85 10.50 -21.57
N GLU A 117 6.85 9.91 -22.75
CA GLU A 117 5.88 8.90 -23.15
C GLU A 117 5.97 7.73 -22.15
N ARG A 118 4.95 7.59 -21.30
CA ARG A 118 4.88 6.46 -20.37
C ARG A 118 4.32 5.28 -21.13
N VAL A 119 5.11 4.22 -21.26
CA VAL A 119 4.63 2.93 -21.75
C VAL A 119 3.63 2.40 -20.72
N ILE A 120 2.35 2.40 -21.08
CA ILE A 120 1.29 1.86 -20.25
C ILE A 120 1.29 0.34 -20.45
N PRO A 121 1.55 -0.46 -19.40
CA PRO A 121 1.50 -1.92 -19.53
C PRO A 121 0.09 -2.36 -19.89
N THR A 122 -0.02 -3.35 -20.77
CA THR A 122 -1.32 -3.92 -21.11
C THR A 122 -1.89 -4.67 -19.89
N PRO A 123 -3.22 -4.88 -19.81
CA PRO A 123 -3.80 -5.68 -18.73
C PRO A 123 -3.19 -7.09 -18.62
N LEU A 124 -2.77 -7.66 -19.76
CA LEU A 124 -2.11 -8.97 -19.79
C LEU A 124 -0.71 -8.91 -19.18
N ASP A 125 0.07 -7.86 -19.48
CA ASP A 125 1.40 -7.66 -18.89
C ASP A 125 1.32 -7.52 -17.37
N VAL A 126 0.30 -6.82 -16.88
CA VAL A 126 0.03 -6.68 -15.44
C VAL A 126 -0.28 -8.06 -14.82
N LEU A 127 -1.10 -8.88 -15.49
CA LEU A 127 -1.45 -10.22 -15.01
C LEU A 127 -0.24 -11.16 -14.97
N ILE A 128 0.60 -11.14 -16.01
CA ILE A 128 1.85 -11.91 -16.06
C ILE A 128 2.79 -11.42 -14.95
N GLY A 129 2.86 -10.10 -14.73
CA GLY A 129 3.69 -9.47 -13.70
C GLY A 129 3.30 -9.76 -12.26
N VAL A 130 2.14 -10.40 -12.02
CA VAL A 130 1.71 -10.87 -10.69
C VAL A 130 2.63 -11.97 -10.16
N VAL A 131 3.09 -12.86 -11.04
CA VAL A 131 3.92 -14.00 -10.64
C VAL A 131 5.39 -13.56 -10.63
N PRO A 132 6.05 -13.50 -9.46
CA PRO A 132 7.47 -13.13 -9.41
C PRO A 132 8.35 -14.24 -9.99
N THR A 133 9.41 -13.83 -10.69
CA THR A 133 10.53 -14.74 -11.04
C THR A 133 11.40 -15.06 -9.82
N ASN A 134 11.49 -14.13 -8.87
CA ASN A 134 12.19 -14.31 -7.59
C ASN A 134 11.44 -13.59 -6.45
N PRO A 135 10.87 -14.32 -5.47
CA PRO A 135 10.10 -13.72 -4.38
C PRO A 135 10.95 -12.88 -3.42
N PHE A 136 12.23 -13.20 -3.26
CA PHE A 136 13.13 -12.42 -2.41
C PHE A 136 13.49 -11.08 -3.06
N ALA A 137 13.67 -11.07 -4.39
CA ALA A 137 13.83 -9.82 -5.13
C ALA A 137 12.56 -8.95 -5.05
N ALA A 138 11.37 -9.57 -5.15
CA ALA A 138 10.10 -8.85 -4.98
C ALA A 138 9.97 -8.21 -3.59
N LEU A 139 10.42 -8.88 -2.53
CA LEU A 139 10.46 -8.33 -1.17
C LEU A 139 11.45 -7.17 -1.05
N ALA A 140 12.65 -7.30 -1.61
CA ALA A 140 13.69 -6.26 -1.57
C ALA A 140 13.30 -5.00 -2.36
N GLU A 141 12.65 -5.18 -3.51
CA GLU A 141 12.23 -4.08 -4.39
C GLU A 141 10.85 -3.51 -4.01
N GLY A 142 10.17 -4.08 -3.00
CA GLY A 142 8.86 -3.63 -2.56
C GLY A 142 7.75 -3.85 -3.60
N LYS A 143 7.85 -4.90 -4.43
CA LYS A 143 6.84 -5.26 -5.43
C LYS A 143 5.62 -5.89 -4.78
N VAL A 144 4.76 -5.06 -4.18
CA VAL A 144 3.63 -5.46 -3.33
C VAL A 144 2.74 -6.54 -3.95
N LEU A 145 2.36 -6.40 -5.23
CA LEU A 145 1.50 -7.37 -5.91
C LEU A 145 2.12 -8.78 -5.97
N GLN A 146 3.42 -8.84 -6.25
CA GLN A 146 4.19 -10.09 -6.29
C GLN A 146 4.37 -10.70 -4.90
N ILE A 147 4.60 -9.85 -3.89
CA ILE A 147 4.67 -10.26 -2.49
C ILE A 147 3.34 -10.89 -2.08
N ILE A 148 2.19 -10.25 -2.37
CA ILE A 148 0.86 -10.79 -2.07
C ILE A 148 0.67 -12.16 -2.71
N PHE A 149 1.00 -12.30 -3.99
CA PHE A 149 0.84 -13.57 -4.71
C PHE A 149 1.67 -14.69 -4.09
N PHE A 150 2.97 -14.45 -3.87
CA PHE A 150 3.86 -15.42 -3.23
C PHE A 150 3.39 -15.79 -1.82
N SER A 151 3.00 -14.80 -1.01
CA SER A 151 2.50 -15.00 0.36
C SER A 151 1.23 -15.84 0.39
N ALA A 152 0.36 -15.67 -0.61
CA ALA A 152 -0.83 -16.49 -0.76
C ALA A 152 -0.50 -17.95 -1.07
N LEU A 153 0.46 -18.20 -1.97
CA LEU A 153 0.96 -19.55 -2.23
C LEU A 153 1.56 -20.18 -0.97
N VAL A 154 2.36 -19.42 -0.21
CA VAL A 154 2.91 -19.88 1.08
C VAL A 154 1.80 -20.25 2.04
N GLY A 155 0.80 -19.39 2.22
CA GLY A 155 -0.36 -19.67 3.07
C GLY A 155 -1.09 -20.95 2.66
N MET A 156 -1.36 -21.13 1.36
CA MET A 156 -2.00 -22.35 0.84
C MET A 156 -1.14 -23.60 1.02
N ALA A 157 0.17 -23.52 0.82
CA ALA A 157 1.11 -24.62 1.05
C ALA A 157 1.15 -25.00 2.55
N LEU A 158 1.13 -24.01 3.45
CA LEU A 158 1.03 -24.24 4.89
C LEU A 158 -0.25 -24.98 5.25
N VAL A 159 -1.39 -24.64 4.62
CA VAL A 159 -2.66 -25.37 4.77
C VAL A 159 -2.49 -26.83 4.33
N ALA A 160 -2.03 -27.04 3.10
CA ALA A 160 -1.90 -28.37 2.48
C ALA A 160 -0.91 -29.30 3.22
N LEU A 161 0.14 -28.76 3.84
CA LEU A 161 1.11 -29.54 4.63
C LEU A 161 0.56 -29.98 6.01
N GLY A 162 -0.59 -29.44 6.43
CA GLY A 162 -1.25 -29.84 7.67
C GLY A 162 -0.36 -29.71 8.91
N GLU A 163 -0.29 -30.77 9.71
CA GLU A 163 0.45 -30.80 10.97
C GLU A 163 1.96 -30.65 10.80
N ARG A 164 2.51 -31.11 9.67
CA ARG A 164 3.97 -31.04 9.40
C ARG A 164 4.49 -29.61 9.37
N ALA A 165 3.63 -28.65 9.04
CA ALA A 165 3.98 -27.24 8.95
C ALA A 165 3.58 -26.42 10.20
N GLN A 166 3.16 -27.04 11.31
CA GLN A 166 2.70 -26.30 12.49
C GLN A 166 3.74 -25.32 13.04
N GLY A 167 5.01 -25.71 13.08
CA GLY A 167 6.09 -24.81 13.53
C GLY A 167 6.19 -23.56 12.65
N VAL A 168 6.14 -23.74 11.31
CA VAL A 168 6.20 -22.63 10.37
C VAL A 168 4.94 -21.76 10.44
N ARG A 169 3.75 -22.35 10.61
CA ARG A 169 2.51 -21.58 10.81
C ARG A 169 2.61 -20.65 12.02
N ARG A 170 3.16 -21.15 13.14
CA ARG A 170 3.41 -20.32 14.34
C ARG A 170 4.40 -19.19 14.05
N LEU A 171 5.50 -19.47 13.36
CA LEU A 171 6.47 -18.43 12.97
C LEU A 171 5.85 -17.34 12.08
N VAL A 172 4.97 -17.72 11.14
CA VAL A 172 4.29 -16.75 10.29
C VAL A 172 3.32 -15.88 11.09
N ASP A 173 2.58 -16.48 12.02
CA ASP A 173 1.66 -15.77 12.91
C ASP A 173 2.39 -14.81 13.86
N GLU A 174 3.47 -15.27 14.50
CA GLU A 174 4.30 -14.46 15.39
C GLU A 174 5.03 -13.36 14.62
N GLY A 175 5.51 -13.64 13.40
CA GLY A 175 6.12 -12.65 12.52
C GLY A 175 5.16 -11.50 12.20
N ALA A 176 3.90 -11.81 11.88
CA ALA A 176 2.88 -10.78 11.67
C ALA A 176 2.66 -9.95 12.94
N ALA A 177 2.54 -10.61 14.10
CA ALA A 177 2.32 -9.95 15.39
C ALA A 177 3.47 -9.02 15.79
N ILE A 178 4.72 -9.42 15.54
CA ILE A 178 5.91 -8.58 15.78
C ILE A 178 5.81 -7.31 14.94
N ILE A 179 5.49 -7.43 13.65
CA ILE A 179 5.45 -6.29 12.75
C ILE A 179 4.28 -5.36 13.07
N PHE A 180 3.13 -5.87 13.52
CA PHE A 180 2.02 -5.04 14.01
C PHE A 180 2.35 -4.25 15.29
N ARG A 181 3.36 -4.66 16.05
CA ARG A 181 3.81 -3.98 17.28
C ARG A 181 4.84 -2.88 16.99
N ILE A 182 5.49 -2.92 15.84
CA ILE A 182 6.43 -1.89 15.35
C ILE A 182 5.61 -0.69 14.85
#